data_AF-A0AAE5VN95-F1
#
_entry.id   AF-A0AAE5VN95-F1
#
_cell.length_a   1.000
_cell.length_b   1.000
_cell.length_c   1.000
_cell.angle_alpha   90.00
_cell.angle_beta   90.00
_cell.angle_gamma   90.00
#
_symmetry.space_group_name_H-M   'P 1'
#
loop_
_entity.id
_entity.type
_entity.pdbx_description
1 polymer ?
#
loop_
_entity_poly.entity_id
_entity_poly.type
_entity_poly.pdbx_seq_one_letter_code
_entity_poly.pdbx_strand_id
1 'polypeptide(L)'
;MEFHHGGECLIRIDVADAVKVEAGAEWAVQTPFDASVSPLKIGTIANMRDSAVPNGLYNLVFQALQGSVIPEAEFAFLLLLTFVPATSPSFEILKQGEELATDTVLRRDAERAS
;
A
#
# COMPACT_ATOMS: atom_id res chain seq x y z
N MET A 1 14.90 22.58 -17.20
CA MET A 1 13.87 22.39 -16.15
C MET A 1 13.65 20.90 -16.08
N GLU A 2 14.43 20.23 -15.23
CA GLU A 2 14.30 18.79 -15.02
C GLU A 2 13.17 18.56 -14.02
N PHE A 3 12.21 17.73 -14.41
CA PHE A 3 11.20 17.26 -13.48
C PHE A 3 11.85 16.23 -12.55
N HIS A 4 12.26 16.66 -11.35
CA HIS A 4 12.54 15.71 -10.27
C HIS A 4 11.21 15.09 -9.83
N HIS A 5 10.79 14.02 -10.49
CA HIS A 5 9.59 13.25 -10.15
C HIS A 5 9.75 12.34 -8.91
N GLY A 6 10.83 12.48 -8.14
CA GLY A 6 11.16 11.58 -7.04
C GLY A 6 11.24 12.30 -5.71
N GLY A 7 10.08 12.65 -5.13
CA GLY A 7 10.06 12.83 -3.68
C GLY A 7 10.43 11.50 -3.05
N GLU A 8 11.34 11.49 -2.08
CA GLU A 8 11.65 10.26 -1.35
C GLU A 8 10.39 9.74 -0.67
N CYS A 9 10.26 8.42 -0.60
CA CYS A 9 9.10 7.75 -0.03
C CYS A 9 9.56 6.71 0.97
N LEU A 10 9.00 6.74 2.16
CA LEU A 10 9.16 5.68 3.13
C LEU A 10 8.09 4.62 2.91
N ILE A 11 8.47 3.35 2.82
CA ILE A 11 7.53 2.22 2.82
C ILE A 11 7.59 1.57 4.20
N ARG A 12 6.45 1.47 4.88
CA ARG A 12 6.29 0.71 6.11
C ARG A 12 5.38 -0.48 5.86
N ILE A 13 5.77 -1.63 6.40
CA ILE A 13 5.05 -2.89 6.25
C ILE A 13 4.63 -3.35 7.63
N ASP A 14 3.35 -3.62 7.80
CA ASP A 14 2.76 -4.15 9.03
C ASP A 14 1.88 -5.37 8.74
N VAL A 15 1.68 -6.21 9.76
CA VAL A 15 0.67 -7.29 9.76
C VAL A 15 -0.29 -6.99 10.91
N ALA A 16 -1.59 -7.00 10.65
CA ALA A 16 -2.60 -6.65 11.64
C ALA A 16 -3.82 -7.59 11.55
N ASP A 17 -4.56 -7.71 12.65
CA ASP A 17 -5.75 -8.57 12.71
C ASP A 17 -6.99 -7.94 12.08
N ALA A 18 -6.98 -6.62 11.85
CA ALA A 18 -8.11 -5.87 11.32
C ALA A 18 -7.67 -4.71 10.43
N VAL A 19 -8.53 -4.36 9.47
CA VAL A 19 -8.36 -3.17 8.62
C VAL A 19 -8.49 -1.92 9.47
N LYS A 20 -7.51 -1.02 9.35
CA LYS A 20 -7.52 0.31 9.95
C LYS A 20 -7.04 1.32 8.92
N VAL A 21 -7.86 2.32 8.64
CA VAL A 21 -7.48 3.50 7.85
C VAL A 21 -7.00 4.58 8.81
N GLU A 22 -5.78 5.09 8.61
CA GLU A 22 -5.27 6.18 9.44
C GLU A 22 -6.00 7.49 9.12
N ALA A 23 -6.29 8.29 10.15
CA ALA A 23 -7.06 9.53 9.98
C ALA A 23 -6.41 10.50 8.98
N GLY A 24 -5.07 10.56 8.98
CA GLY A 24 -4.27 11.38 8.06
C GLY A 24 -3.93 10.72 6.73
N ALA A 25 -4.53 9.59 6.37
CA ALA A 25 -4.33 8.98 5.06
C ALA A 25 -4.96 9.86 3.97
N GLU A 26 -4.24 10.19 2.92
CA GLU A 26 -4.76 10.93 1.75
C GLU A 26 -5.75 10.06 0.96
N TRP A 27 -5.43 8.77 0.83
CA TRP A 27 -6.29 7.75 0.24
C TRP A 27 -5.93 6.38 0.84
N ALA A 28 -6.86 5.44 0.73
CA ALA A 28 -6.66 4.07 1.16
C ALA A 28 -7.45 3.10 0.28
N VAL A 29 -6.79 2.03 -0.16
CA VAL A 29 -7.39 0.95 -0.92
C VAL A 29 -7.04 -0.39 -0.29
N GLN A 30 -7.96 -1.34 -0.41
CA GLN A 30 -7.74 -2.74 -0.11
C GLN A 30 -7.66 -3.50 -1.42
N THR A 31 -6.69 -4.41 -1.54
CA THR A 31 -6.58 -5.32 -2.68
C THR A 31 -6.39 -6.76 -2.19
N PRO A 32 -6.94 -7.75 -2.91
CA PRO A 32 -6.58 -9.14 -2.67
C PRO A 32 -5.09 -9.35 -2.92
N PHE A 33 -4.43 -10.03 -1.99
CA PHE A 33 -3.02 -10.35 -2.10
C PHE A 33 -2.72 -11.76 -1.60
N ASP A 34 -2.08 -12.55 -2.46
CA ASP A 34 -1.60 -13.89 -2.13
C ASP A 34 -0.08 -13.83 -1.86
N ALA A 35 0.30 -14.00 -0.59
CA ALA A 35 1.68 -14.03 -0.12
C ALA A 35 2.22 -15.47 0.00
N SER A 36 1.70 -16.44 -0.75
CA SER A 36 2.17 -17.83 -0.71
C SER A 36 3.60 -18.04 -1.24
N VAL A 37 4.13 -17.11 -2.04
CA VAL A 37 5.50 -17.16 -2.55
C VAL A 37 6.45 -16.47 -1.58
N SER A 38 7.38 -17.24 -1.01
CA SER A 38 8.32 -16.81 0.04
C SER A 38 9.79 -16.84 -0.43
N PRO A 39 10.63 -15.87 -0.04
CA PRO A 39 10.28 -14.68 0.73
C PRO A 39 9.51 -13.66 -0.13
N LEU A 40 8.50 -13.02 0.47
CA LEU A 40 7.83 -11.88 -0.15
C LEU A 40 8.84 -10.74 -0.30
N LYS A 41 9.00 -10.22 -1.52
CA LYS A 41 9.89 -9.10 -1.81
C LYS A 41 9.11 -7.82 -1.99
N ILE A 42 9.46 -6.78 -1.22
CA ILE A 42 8.81 -5.47 -1.27
C ILE A 42 9.90 -4.41 -1.41
N GLY A 43 9.68 -3.43 -2.28
CA GLY A 43 10.60 -2.34 -2.53
C GLY A 43 10.33 -1.65 -3.86
N THR A 44 11.36 -0.98 -4.37
CA THR A 44 11.32 -0.38 -5.72
C THR A 44 11.83 -1.39 -6.75
N ILE A 45 11.57 -1.13 -8.03
CA ILE A 45 12.09 -1.96 -9.13
C ILE A 45 13.63 -2.14 -9.04
N ALA A 46 14.34 -1.10 -8.60
CA ALA A 46 15.80 -1.12 -8.47
C ALA A 46 16.30 -1.69 -7.12
N ASN A 47 15.45 -1.74 -6.08
CA ASN A 47 15.85 -2.14 -4.74
C ASN A 47 14.70 -2.84 -4.02
N MET A 48 14.66 -4.16 -4.16
CA MET A 48 13.71 -5.06 -3.51
C MET A 48 14.33 -5.65 -2.24
N ARG A 49 13.56 -5.70 -1.15
CA ARG A 49 13.99 -6.29 0.13
C ARG A 49 13.07 -7.43 0.53
N ASP A 50 13.62 -8.41 1.24
CA ASP A 50 12.82 -9.48 1.83
C ASP A 50 11.97 -8.93 2.96
N SER A 51 10.71 -9.35 2.99
CA SER A 51 9.73 -9.01 4.03
C SER A 51 9.45 -10.22 4.90
N ALA A 52 9.22 -9.98 6.20
CA ALA A 52 8.90 -11.01 7.18
C ALA A 52 7.38 -11.33 7.25
N VAL A 53 6.60 -10.86 6.28
CA VAL A 53 5.16 -11.17 6.19
C VAL A 53 4.99 -12.69 6.05
N PRO A 54 4.21 -13.34 6.93
CA PRO A 54 3.94 -14.77 6.84
C PRO A 54 3.23 -15.15 5.53
N ASN A 55 3.35 -16.40 5.12
CA ASN A 55 2.61 -16.90 3.97
C ASN A 55 1.11 -16.94 4.27
N GLY A 56 0.29 -16.50 3.32
CA GLY A 56 -1.16 -16.51 3.48
C GLY A 56 -1.90 -15.67 2.45
N LEU A 57 -3.22 -15.67 2.58
CA LEU A 57 -4.11 -14.78 1.83
C LEU A 57 -4.44 -13.56 2.68
N TYR A 58 -4.33 -12.39 2.07
CA TYR A 58 -4.47 -11.11 2.75
C TYR A 58 -5.39 -10.18 1.97
N ASN A 59 -6.13 -9.38 2.72
CA ASN A 59 -6.49 -8.04 2.31
C ASN A 59 -5.26 -7.16 2.53
N LEU A 60 -4.55 -6.82 1.46
CA LEU A 60 -3.47 -5.84 1.51
C LEU A 60 -4.09 -4.43 1.50
N VAL A 61 -4.00 -3.76 2.64
CA VAL A 61 -4.39 -2.37 2.78
C VAL A 61 -3.20 -1.50 2.41
N PHE A 62 -3.39 -0.66 1.40
CA PHE A 62 -2.42 0.30 0.92
C PHE A 62 -2.97 1.70 1.13
N GLN A 63 -2.23 2.51 1.89
CA GLN A 63 -2.61 3.90 2.15
C GLN A 63 -1.38 4.81 2.09
N ALA A 64 -1.61 6.03 1.63
CA ALA A 64 -0.58 7.07 1.63
C ALA A 64 -0.86 8.10 2.71
N LEU A 65 0.17 8.44 3.47
CA LEU A 65 0.18 9.58 4.37
C LEU A 65 1.21 10.60 3.87
N GLN A 66 0.98 11.88 4.13
CA GLN A 66 2.00 12.91 3.95
C GLN A 66 3.21 12.59 4.82
N GLY A 67 4.43 12.85 4.33
CA GLY A 67 5.65 12.61 5.09
C GLY A 67 5.70 13.38 6.42
N SER A 68 5.03 14.52 6.47
CA SER A 68 4.88 15.37 7.66
C SER A 68 4.21 14.69 8.87
N VAL A 69 3.60 13.51 8.69
CA VAL A 69 3.09 12.69 9.82
C VAL A 69 4.21 12.16 10.72
N ILE A 70 5.46 12.15 10.24
CA ILE A 70 6.64 11.85 11.04
C ILE A 70 7.42 13.16 11.20
N PRO A 71 7.56 13.69 12.44
CA PRO A 71 8.39 14.86 12.69
C PRO A 71 9.80 14.63 12.16
N GLU A 72 10.40 15.65 11.53
CA GLU A 72 11.77 15.62 10.98
C GLU A 72 11.99 14.67 9.79
N ALA A 73 10.92 14.12 9.20
CA ALA A 73 11.02 13.30 8.00
C ALA A 73 11.44 14.12 6.76
N GLU A 74 12.39 13.58 5.99
CA GLU A 74 12.85 14.17 4.71
C GLU A 74 12.13 13.57 3.47
N PHE A 75 11.20 12.63 3.67
CA PHE A 75 10.41 12.03 2.60
C PHE A 75 9.08 12.76 2.38
N ALA A 76 8.60 12.78 1.13
CA ALA A 76 7.34 13.41 0.75
C ALA A 76 6.12 12.60 1.20
N PHE A 77 6.23 11.27 1.18
CA PHE A 77 5.13 10.36 1.51
C PHE A 77 5.59 9.19 2.36
N LEU A 78 4.69 8.74 3.24
CA LEU A 78 4.74 7.43 3.87
C LEU A 78 3.68 6.54 3.21
N LEU A 79 4.14 5.47 2.57
CA LEU A 79 3.29 4.39 2.08
C LEU A 79 3.19 3.31 3.16
N LEU A 80 2.01 3.13 3.74
CA LEU A 80 1.74 2.07 4.69
C LEU A 80 1.07 0.89 3.98
N LEU A 81 1.73 -0.26 4.07
CA LEU A 81 1.26 -1.56 3.58
C LEU A 81 0.91 -2.44 4.77
N THR A 82 -0.37 -2.65 5.01
CA THR A 82 -0.85 -3.51 6.11
C THR A 82 -1.45 -4.78 5.55
N PHE A 83 -0.88 -5.91 5.94
CA PHE A 83 -1.36 -7.25 5.58
C PHE A 83 -2.39 -7.72 6.61
N VAL A 84 -3.67 -7.76 6.23
CA VAL A 84 -4.76 -8.24 7.09
C VAL A 84 -5.20 -9.63 6.62
N PRO A 85 -5.02 -10.71 7.41
CA PRO A 85 -5.38 -12.05 7.00
C PRO A 85 -6.86 -12.14 6.58
N ALA A 86 -7.13 -12.82 5.47
CA ALA A 86 -8.48 -12.96 4.95
C ALA A 86 -8.68 -14.32 4.25
N THR A 87 -9.82 -14.97 4.49
CA THR A 87 -10.16 -16.23 3.82
C THR A 87 -10.72 -16.03 2.41
N SER A 88 -11.29 -14.85 2.15
CA SER A 88 -11.82 -14.45 0.84
C SER A 88 -11.50 -12.98 0.62
N PRO A 89 -10.24 -12.65 0.28
CA PRO A 89 -9.84 -11.26 0.13
C PRO A 89 -10.53 -10.60 -1.06
N SER A 90 -10.81 -9.31 -0.94
CA SER A 90 -11.59 -8.54 -1.92
C SER A 90 -11.02 -7.14 -2.13
N PHE A 91 -11.29 -6.57 -3.30
CA PHE A 91 -10.98 -5.18 -3.58
C PHE A 91 -12.01 -4.24 -2.96
N GLU A 92 -11.55 -3.15 -2.34
CA GLU A 92 -12.39 -2.09 -1.79
C GLU A 92 -11.65 -0.74 -1.79
N ILE A 93 -12.36 0.35 -2.09
CA ILE A 93 -11.84 1.71 -1.86
C ILE A 93 -12.25 2.12 -0.45
N LEU A 94 -11.29 2.16 0.47
CA LEU A 94 -11.54 2.45 1.88
C LEU A 94 -11.58 3.96 2.18
N LYS A 95 -10.80 4.74 1.42
CA LYS A 95 -10.82 6.22 1.43
C LYS A 95 -10.43 6.76 0.06
N GLN A 96 -11.29 7.59 -0.52
CA GLN A 96 -10.99 8.35 -1.73
C GLN A 96 -10.17 9.60 -1.39
N GLY A 97 -9.27 10.00 -2.29
CA GLY A 97 -8.60 11.29 -2.22
C GLY A 97 -9.57 12.44 -2.48
N GLU A 98 -9.34 13.58 -1.84
CA GLU A 98 -10.29 14.72 -1.81
C GLU A 98 -10.61 15.31 -3.20
N GLU A 99 -9.73 15.11 -4.19
CA GLU A 99 -9.91 15.61 -5.57
C GLU A 99 -10.39 14.55 -6.57
N LEU A 100 -10.69 13.32 -6.12
CA LEU A 100 -11.19 12.27 -7.00
C LEU A 100 -12.71 12.36 -7.16
N ALA A 101 -13.17 12.68 -8.36
CA ALA A 101 -14.59 12.81 -8.69
C ALA A 101 -15.26 11.49 -9.14
N THR A 102 -14.53 10.38 -9.21
CA THR A 102 -15.07 9.11 -9.72
C THR A 102 -14.65 7.92 -8.88
N ASP A 103 -15.62 7.02 -8.64
CA ASP A 103 -15.48 5.72 -8.01
C ASP A 103 -15.38 4.59 -9.05
N THR A 104 -15.16 4.92 -10.32
CA THR A 104 -15.10 3.93 -11.41
C THR A 104 -13.91 3.00 -11.22
N VAL A 105 -14.20 1.74 -10.89
CA VAL A 105 -13.21 0.68 -10.81
C VAL A 105 -13.03 0.04 -12.19
N LEU A 106 -11.87 0.24 -12.81
CA LEU A 106 -11.57 -0.33 -14.14
C LEU A 106 -11.40 -1.86 -14.09
N ARG A 107 -10.75 -2.35 -13.04
CA ARG A 107 -10.53 -3.78 -12.76
C ARG A 107 -10.45 -3.99 -11.25
N ARG A 108 -10.93 -5.16 -10.79
CA ARG A 108 -10.93 -5.55 -9.36
C ARG A 108 -9.79 -6.51 -9.01
N ASP A 109 -9.03 -6.91 -10.03
CA ASP A 109 -7.93 -7.85 -9.98
C ASP A 109 -6.66 -7.17 -10.51
N ALA A 110 -5.53 -7.50 -9.90
CA ALA A 110 -4.22 -7.08 -10.38
C ALA A 110 -3.60 -8.25 -11.16
N GLU A 111 -3.34 -8.07 -12.46
CA GLU A 111 -2.52 -8.99 -13.24
C GLU A 111 -1.05 -8.62 -13.11
N ARG A 112 -0.19 -9.63 -13.00
CA ARG A 112 1.26 -9.43 -13.05
C ARG A 112 1.62 -8.89 -14.44
N ALA A 113 2.30 -7.75 -14.50
CA ALA A 113 2.92 -7.30 -15.75
C ALA A 113 3.92 -8.38 -16.21
N SER A 114 3.68 -8.92 -17.41
CA SER A 114 4.53 -9.91 -18.09
C SER A 114 5.82 -9.30 -18.61
#